data_AF-A0A9E6WF80-F1
#
_entry.id   AF-A0A9E6WF80-F1
#
_cell.length_a   1.000
_cell.length_b   1.000
_cell.length_c   1.000
_cell.angle_alpha   90.00
_cell.angle_beta   90.00
_cell.angle_gamma   90.00
#
_symmetry.space_group_name_H-M   'P 1'
#
loop_
_entity.id
_entity.type
_entity.pdbx_description
1 polymer ?
#
loop_
_entity_poly.entity_id
_entity_poly.type
_entity_poly.pdbx_seq_one_letter_code
_entity_poly.pdbx_strand_id
1 'polypeptide(L)'
;VLGFEAQDPGRYGRLVTEGDALLRIVEFKDATDEERAISLCNSGIVMADGPTLLGLVEAVGNDNAAGEYYLTDIVAIARGRGLSAGFVTCPEAETLGINSRAELARAEALFQARARAEHIENGVTLMAPETVHFALDTVIGRDAVVEQNVVFGPGVTVESGATIRAFSHLEGAHVSRGAVVGPYARLRPGAELAEDARIGNFVEVKAALIGEGAKVNHLSYIGDATVGARSNIGAGTITCNYDGVMKHHTTIGAGVFIGSNTMLVAPVTIGDEAMTGSGSVITQDVEAGALAIARAPQTAKPGAARRLMDLLRARKRKRDEGTK
;
A
#
# COMPACT_ATOMS: atom_id res chain seq x y z
N VAL A 1 -8.56 36.02 -1.75
CA VAL A 1 -7.34 35.18 -1.59
C VAL A 1 -7.58 34.24 -0.42
N LEU A 2 -7.24 32.96 -0.55
CA LEU A 2 -7.28 32.06 0.60
C LEU A 2 -5.97 32.21 1.38
N GLY A 3 -6.09 32.38 2.69
CA GLY A 3 -4.95 32.43 3.61
C GLY A 3 -5.13 31.46 4.76
N PHE A 4 -4.12 31.38 5.60
CA PHE A 4 -4.17 30.58 6.83
C PHE A 4 -3.28 31.23 7.89
N GLU A 5 -3.60 31.00 9.15
CA GLU A 5 -2.73 31.39 10.26
C GLU A 5 -1.66 30.31 10.45
N ALA A 6 -0.41 30.64 10.15
CA ALA A 6 0.71 29.73 10.27
C ALA A 6 1.29 29.75 11.69
N GLN A 7 1.56 28.57 12.26
CA GLN A 7 2.32 28.50 13.53
C GLN A 7 3.78 28.93 13.35
N ASP A 8 4.39 28.53 12.22
CA ASP A 8 5.69 29.02 11.75
C ASP A 8 5.52 29.55 10.32
N PRO A 9 5.41 30.87 10.14
CA PRO A 9 5.18 31.48 8.83
C PRO A 9 6.29 31.21 7.80
N GLY A 10 7.49 30.80 8.24
CA GLY A 10 8.59 30.40 7.37
C GLY A 10 8.77 31.34 6.16
N ARG A 11 8.75 30.75 4.97
CA ARG A 11 8.94 31.45 3.68
C ARG A 11 7.65 31.80 2.92
N TYR A 12 6.47 31.63 3.52
CA TYR A 12 5.21 31.97 2.84
C TYR A 12 5.09 33.47 2.52
N GLY A 13 4.32 33.84 1.51
CA GLY A 13 3.91 35.23 1.33
C GLY A 13 3.01 35.68 2.47
N ARG A 14 3.15 36.92 2.95
CA ARG A 14 2.38 37.48 4.08
C ARG A 14 1.20 38.28 3.56
N LEU A 15 0.01 38.05 4.11
CA LEU A 15 -1.17 38.84 3.78
C LEU A 15 -1.18 40.12 4.62
N VAL A 16 -0.94 41.27 3.99
CA VAL A 16 -1.00 42.58 4.66
C VAL A 16 -2.43 43.10 4.57
N THR A 17 -3.08 43.30 5.71
CA THR A 17 -4.51 43.62 5.79
C THR A 17 -4.79 44.92 6.54
N GLU A 18 -5.95 45.50 6.28
CA GLU A 18 -6.57 46.56 7.08
C GLU A 18 -8.04 46.20 7.28
N GLY A 19 -8.37 45.67 8.47
CA GLY A 19 -9.65 45.00 8.69
C GLY A 19 -9.81 43.80 7.76
N ASP A 20 -10.96 43.71 7.09
CA ASP A 20 -11.25 42.64 6.12
C ASP A 20 -10.63 42.88 4.74
N ALA A 21 -10.02 44.06 4.55
CA ALA A 21 -9.47 44.44 3.26
C ALA A 21 -8.03 43.96 3.12
N LEU A 22 -7.75 43.25 2.01
CA LEU A 22 -6.40 42.81 1.68
C LEU A 22 -5.69 43.92 0.89
N LEU A 23 -4.57 44.42 1.42
CA LEU A 23 -3.82 45.53 0.82
C LEU A 23 -2.80 45.04 -0.20
N ARG A 24 -1.99 44.06 0.19
CA ARG A 24 -0.99 43.41 -0.66
C ARG A 24 -0.61 42.04 -0.08
N ILE A 25 0.09 41.25 -0.88
CA ILE A 25 0.79 40.07 -0.41
C ILE A 25 2.28 40.36 -0.59
N VAL A 26 3.09 40.12 0.45
CA VAL A 26 4.53 40.35 0.39
C VAL A 26 5.29 39.03 0.54
N GLU A 27 6.11 38.70 -0.46
CA GLU A 27 6.94 37.49 -0.44
C GLU A 27 8.05 37.60 0.61
N PHE A 28 8.49 36.46 1.16
CA PHE A 28 9.46 36.44 2.27
C PHE A 28 10.78 37.19 1.97
N LYS A 29 11.25 37.14 0.71
CA LYS A 29 12.48 37.83 0.28
C LYS A 29 12.34 39.35 0.28
N ASP A 30 11.13 39.83 0.02
CA ASP A 30 10.78 41.24 -0.14
C ASP A 30 10.21 41.83 1.16
N ALA A 31 9.80 40.98 2.10
CA ALA A 31 9.24 41.36 3.39
C ALA A 31 10.28 41.98 4.32
N THR A 32 9.88 43.07 4.97
CA THR A 32 10.54 43.65 6.15
C THR A 32 10.47 42.72 7.35
N ASP A 33 11.26 42.98 8.41
CA ASP A 33 11.22 42.15 9.62
C ASP A 33 9.86 42.23 10.33
N GLU A 34 9.20 43.39 10.29
CA GLU A 34 7.83 43.57 10.78
C GLU A 34 6.81 42.76 9.96
N GLU A 35 6.92 42.77 8.63
CA GLU A 35 6.04 41.97 7.77
C GLU A 35 6.29 40.47 7.93
N ARG A 36 7.54 40.04 8.11
CA ARG A 36 7.90 38.63 8.34
C ARG A 36 7.25 38.07 9.62
N ALA A 37 6.96 38.92 10.60
CA ALA A 37 6.28 38.56 11.84
C ALA A 37 4.77 38.35 11.68
N ILE A 38 4.17 38.71 10.54
CA ILE A 38 2.75 38.43 10.24
C ILE A 38 2.55 36.91 10.17
N SER A 39 1.61 36.38 10.95
CA SER A 39 1.25 34.95 10.95
C SER A 39 0.28 34.58 9.84
N LEU A 40 -0.51 35.54 9.37
CA LEU A 40 -1.46 35.36 8.28
C LEU A 40 -0.73 35.23 6.94
N CYS A 41 -0.69 33.99 6.44
CA CYS A 41 0.06 33.60 5.26
C CYS A 41 -0.84 33.37 4.05
N ASN A 42 -0.29 33.58 2.86
CA ASN A 42 -0.89 33.27 1.57
C ASN A 42 -0.82 31.76 1.30
N SER A 43 -1.95 31.12 0.97
CA SER A 43 -1.96 29.71 0.53
C SER A 43 -1.55 29.53 -0.94
N GLY A 44 -1.48 30.61 -1.71
CA GLY A 44 -1.28 30.57 -3.15
C GLY A 44 -2.58 30.37 -3.94
N ILE A 45 -3.74 30.29 -3.28
CA ILE A 45 -5.04 30.12 -3.94
C ILE A 45 -5.75 31.48 -4.04
N VAL A 46 -6.09 31.87 -5.27
CA VAL A 46 -6.78 33.11 -5.60
C VAL A 46 -8.06 32.80 -6.39
N MET A 47 -9.11 33.55 -6.10
CA MET A 47 -10.36 33.54 -6.85
C MET A 47 -10.69 34.98 -7.26
N ALA A 48 -10.96 35.18 -8.54
CA ALA A 48 -11.32 36.46 -9.14
C ALA A 48 -12.13 36.21 -10.43
N ASP A 49 -12.81 37.25 -10.91
CA ASP A 49 -13.39 37.26 -12.26
C ASP A 49 -12.28 37.06 -13.32
N GLY A 50 -12.53 36.22 -14.32
CA GLY A 50 -11.51 35.77 -15.28
C GLY A 50 -10.85 36.89 -16.08
N PRO A 51 -11.62 37.74 -16.79
CA PRO A 51 -11.10 38.92 -17.48
C PRO A 51 -10.34 39.86 -16.54
N THR A 52 -10.88 40.09 -15.34
CA THR A 52 -10.22 40.92 -14.33
C THR A 52 -8.85 40.35 -13.95
N LEU A 53 -8.78 39.05 -13.66
CA LEU A 53 -7.54 38.38 -13.27
C LEU A 53 -6.47 38.46 -14.37
N LEU A 54 -6.85 38.17 -15.63
CA LEU A 54 -5.93 38.27 -16.77
C LEU A 54 -5.38 39.69 -16.93
N GLY A 55 -6.24 40.70 -16.85
CA GLY A 55 -5.82 42.10 -16.93
C GLY A 55 -4.94 42.55 -15.76
N LEU A 56 -5.04 41.92 -14.58
CA LEU A 56 -4.13 42.15 -13.46
C LEU A 56 -2.77 41.48 -13.70
N VAL A 57 -2.77 40.23 -14.17
CA VAL A 57 -1.55 39.46 -14.50
C VAL A 57 -0.72 40.15 -15.57
N GLU A 58 -1.33 40.75 -16.59
CA GLU A 58 -0.62 41.52 -17.63
C GLU A 58 0.19 42.71 -17.09
N ALA A 59 -0.18 43.25 -15.92
CA ALA A 59 0.52 44.37 -15.30
C ALA A 59 1.53 43.95 -14.23
N VAL A 60 1.69 42.64 -13.98
CA VAL A 60 2.72 42.15 -13.06
C VAL A 60 4.08 42.39 -13.69
N GLY A 61 4.95 43.07 -12.94
CA GLY A 61 6.36 43.27 -13.30
C GLY A 61 7.27 42.27 -12.59
N ASN A 62 8.58 42.48 -12.71
CA ASN A 62 9.59 41.65 -12.06
C ASN A 62 10.62 42.47 -11.26
N ASP A 63 10.25 43.69 -10.86
CA ASP A 63 11.07 44.55 -10.01
C ASP A 63 10.90 44.16 -8.54
N ASN A 64 11.48 43.02 -8.18
CA ASN A 64 11.49 42.46 -6.83
C ASN A 64 12.82 41.73 -6.55
N ALA A 65 13.02 41.31 -5.30
CA ALA A 65 14.26 40.70 -4.84
C ALA A 65 14.63 39.37 -5.55
N ALA A 66 13.67 38.70 -6.20
CA ALA A 66 13.94 37.51 -7.00
C ALA A 66 14.09 37.79 -8.50
N GLY A 67 13.67 38.96 -9.00
CA GLY A 67 13.60 39.24 -10.43
C GLY A 67 12.52 38.42 -11.16
N GLU A 68 11.49 37.97 -10.45
CA GLU A 68 10.45 37.05 -10.94
C GLU A 68 9.10 37.76 -11.09
N TYR A 69 8.16 37.20 -11.88
CA TYR A 69 6.81 37.73 -11.98
C TYR A 69 5.92 37.09 -10.90
N TYR A 70 5.74 37.78 -9.78
CA TYR A 70 4.96 37.27 -8.67
C TYR A 70 3.47 37.41 -8.91
N LEU A 71 2.75 36.29 -8.98
CA LEU A 71 1.29 36.30 -9.03
C LEU A 71 0.69 37.04 -7.83
N THR A 72 1.40 37.11 -6.70
CA THR A 72 0.95 37.78 -5.47
C THR A 72 0.81 39.30 -5.62
N ASP A 73 1.48 39.93 -6.60
CA ASP A 73 1.41 41.37 -6.87
C ASP A 73 0.04 41.82 -7.41
N ILE A 74 -0.78 40.90 -7.95
CA ILE A 74 -2.12 41.22 -8.48
C ILE A 74 -3.00 41.90 -7.44
N VAL A 75 -2.77 41.64 -6.13
CA VAL A 75 -3.52 42.25 -5.04
C VAL A 75 -3.21 43.76 -4.95
N ALA A 76 -1.93 44.11 -4.95
CA ALA A 76 -1.51 45.52 -4.91
C ALA A 76 -1.93 46.26 -6.21
N ILE A 77 -1.79 45.60 -7.37
CA ILE A 77 -2.24 46.15 -8.66
C ILE A 77 -3.76 46.38 -8.66
N ALA A 78 -4.54 45.43 -8.16
CA ALA A 78 -6.00 45.56 -8.06
C ALA A 78 -6.39 46.77 -7.21
N ARG A 79 -5.76 46.94 -6.03
CA ARG A 79 -5.99 48.11 -5.17
C ARG A 79 -5.59 49.41 -5.84
N GLY A 80 -4.46 49.43 -6.56
CA GLY A 80 -4.02 50.59 -7.35
C GLY A 80 -5.00 50.98 -8.47
N ARG A 81 -5.75 50.01 -9.01
CA ARG A 81 -6.83 50.23 -9.99
C ARG A 81 -8.19 50.56 -9.37
N GLY A 82 -8.28 50.69 -8.04
CA GLY A 82 -9.53 50.95 -7.32
C GLY A 82 -10.45 49.73 -7.19
N LEU A 83 -9.94 48.52 -7.44
CA LEU A 83 -10.69 47.28 -7.24
C LEU A 83 -10.61 46.82 -5.77
N SER A 84 -11.58 46.03 -5.35
CA SER A 84 -11.59 45.38 -4.04
C SER A 84 -10.73 44.11 -4.04
N ALA A 85 -9.97 43.89 -2.98
CA ALA A 85 -9.33 42.62 -2.68
C ALA A 85 -9.61 42.24 -1.22
N GLY A 86 -9.98 40.98 -1.00
CA GLY A 86 -10.28 40.44 0.32
C GLY A 86 -9.63 39.06 0.50
N PHE A 87 -9.71 38.55 1.72
CA PHE A 87 -9.20 37.25 2.07
C PHE A 87 -10.23 36.41 2.82
N VAL A 88 -10.05 35.09 2.76
CA VAL A 88 -10.76 34.10 3.57
C VAL A 88 -9.71 33.19 4.19
N THR A 89 -9.97 32.61 5.36
CA THR A 89 -9.02 31.74 6.04
C THR A 89 -9.48 30.29 6.10
N CYS A 90 -8.53 29.36 6.10
CA CYS A 90 -8.74 27.94 6.36
C CYS A 90 -7.71 27.43 7.38
N PRO A 91 -7.90 26.21 7.93
CA PRO A 91 -6.87 25.55 8.70
C PRO A 91 -5.57 25.37 7.89
N GLU A 92 -4.41 25.59 8.52
CA GLU A 92 -3.08 25.45 7.88
C GLU A 92 -2.89 24.08 7.21
N ALA A 93 -3.42 23.02 7.82
CA ALA A 93 -3.31 21.65 7.30
C ALA A 93 -3.99 21.44 5.94
N GLU A 94 -4.96 22.27 5.56
CA GLU A 94 -5.66 22.17 4.27
C GLU A 94 -4.90 22.82 3.12
N THR A 95 -3.95 23.71 3.43
CA THR A 95 -3.18 24.49 2.45
C THR A 95 -1.68 24.37 2.65
N LEU A 96 -1.23 23.28 3.27
CA LEU A 96 0.19 23.04 3.52
C LEU A 96 0.97 22.96 2.20
N GLY A 97 1.86 23.93 1.98
CA GLY A 97 2.83 23.90 0.88
C GLY A 97 3.93 22.87 1.12
N ILE A 98 4.35 22.19 0.05
CA ILE A 98 5.40 21.15 0.09
C ILE A 98 6.52 21.55 -0.88
N ASN A 99 7.58 22.14 -0.33
CA ASN A 99 8.78 22.57 -1.06
C ASN A 99 10.00 21.70 -0.74
N SER A 100 9.89 20.77 0.21
CA SER A 100 10.97 19.91 0.68
C SER A 100 10.49 18.51 1.05
N ARG A 101 11.40 17.55 1.12
CA ARG A 101 11.08 16.19 1.59
C ARG A 101 10.63 16.15 3.05
N ALA A 102 11.11 17.10 3.87
CA ALA A 102 10.66 17.22 5.25
C ALA A 102 9.20 17.67 5.32
N GLU A 103 8.78 18.63 4.48
CA GLU A 103 7.38 19.03 4.36
C GLU A 103 6.50 17.91 3.80
N LEU A 104 7.00 17.14 2.82
CA LEU A 104 6.28 15.98 2.29
C LEU A 104 6.01 14.94 3.38
N ALA A 105 7.00 14.65 4.22
CA ALA A 105 6.82 13.73 5.34
C ALA A 105 5.81 14.25 6.38
N ARG A 106 5.75 15.57 6.60
CA ARG A 106 4.73 16.18 7.46
C ARG A 106 3.33 16.07 6.85
N ALA A 107 3.19 16.34 5.55
CA ALA A 107 1.92 16.20 4.84
C ALA A 107 1.39 14.76 4.90
N GLU A 108 2.28 13.78 4.69
CA GLU A 108 1.94 12.36 4.81
C GLU A 108 1.48 12.01 6.23
N ALA A 109 2.18 12.50 7.27
CA ALA A 109 1.78 12.26 8.65
C ALA A 109 0.38 12.81 8.98
N LEU A 110 0.05 14.00 8.45
CA LEU A 110 -1.27 14.61 8.58
C LEU A 110 -2.35 13.79 7.85
N PHE A 111 -2.07 13.38 6.61
CA PHE A 111 -2.96 12.50 5.84
C PHE A 111 -3.24 11.20 6.59
N GLN A 112 -2.20 10.51 7.05
CA GLN A 112 -2.33 9.25 7.78
C GLN A 112 -3.12 9.43 9.09
N ALA A 113 -2.90 10.54 9.81
CA ALA A 113 -3.67 10.84 11.02
C ALA A 113 -5.17 11.00 10.71
N ARG A 114 -5.51 11.74 9.66
CA ARG A 114 -6.90 11.92 9.20
C ARG A 114 -7.53 10.60 8.75
N ALA A 115 -6.83 9.85 7.90
CA ALA A 115 -7.31 8.57 7.39
C ALA A 115 -7.64 7.59 8.53
N ARG A 116 -6.77 7.50 9.56
CA ARG A 116 -7.03 6.67 10.74
C ARG A 116 -8.27 7.10 11.50
N ALA A 117 -8.42 8.41 11.75
CA ALA A 117 -9.58 8.94 12.45
C ALA A 117 -10.88 8.61 11.69
N GLU A 118 -10.91 8.85 10.38
CA GLU A 118 -12.04 8.55 9.51
C GLU A 118 -12.42 7.05 9.54
N HIS A 119 -11.44 6.16 9.45
CA HIS A 119 -11.70 4.71 9.51
C HIS A 119 -12.26 4.27 10.87
N ILE A 120 -11.73 4.83 11.98
CA ILE A 120 -12.24 4.56 13.33
C ILE A 120 -13.68 5.07 13.47
N GLU A 121 -13.97 6.28 12.99
CA GLU A 121 -15.31 6.88 12.99
C GLU A 121 -16.32 6.06 12.16
N ASN A 122 -15.86 5.49 11.05
CA ASN A 122 -16.64 4.57 10.20
C ASN A 122 -16.82 3.16 10.80
N GLY A 123 -16.30 2.91 12.00
CA GLY A 123 -16.49 1.67 12.75
C GLY A 123 -15.48 0.57 12.43
N VAL A 124 -14.29 0.91 11.93
CA VAL A 124 -13.17 -0.02 11.77
C VAL A 124 -12.37 -0.10 13.08
N THR A 125 -12.05 -1.31 13.52
CA THR A 125 -11.15 -1.50 14.67
C THR A 125 -9.69 -1.48 14.21
N LEU A 126 -8.95 -0.45 14.60
CA LEU A 126 -7.49 -0.38 14.41
C LEU A 126 -6.80 -0.70 15.74
N MET A 127 -6.09 -1.84 15.83
CA MET A 127 -5.51 -2.33 17.09
C MET A 127 -4.32 -1.50 17.58
N ALA A 128 -3.55 -0.95 16.64
CA ALA A 128 -2.44 -0.03 16.91
C ALA A 128 -2.43 1.02 15.77
N PRO A 129 -3.36 1.99 15.79
CA PRO A 129 -3.63 2.88 14.66
C PRO A 129 -2.37 3.51 14.08
N GLU A 130 -1.48 4.02 14.92
CA GLU A 130 -0.24 4.71 14.56
C GLU A 130 0.73 3.89 13.68
N THR A 131 0.56 2.56 13.63
CA THR A 131 1.37 1.64 12.83
C THR A 131 0.73 1.26 11.50
N VAL A 132 -0.54 1.60 11.28
CA VAL A 132 -1.28 1.28 10.07
C VAL A 132 -1.08 2.39 9.04
N HIS A 133 -0.75 1.98 7.81
CA HIS A 133 -0.55 2.88 6.68
C HIS A 133 -1.63 2.68 5.62
N PHE A 134 -2.25 3.77 5.20
CA PHE A 134 -3.32 3.81 4.20
C PHE A 134 -2.83 4.41 2.89
N ALA A 135 -3.40 3.96 1.78
CA ALA A 135 -3.39 4.73 0.53
C ALA A 135 -4.64 5.63 0.47
N LEU A 136 -4.61 6.65 -0.39
CA LEU A 136 -5.70 7.62 -0.55
C LEU A 136 -7.05 6.95 -0.88
N ASP A 137 -7.01 5.86 -1.63
CA ASP A 137 -8.16 5.11 -2.15
C ASP A 137 -8.43 3.81 -1.36
N THR A 138 -7.85 3.66 -0.16
CA THR A 138 -8.14 2.52 0.70
C THR A 138 -9.57 2.60 1.23
N VAL A 139 -10.35 1.54 1.01
CA VAL A 139 -11.73 1.43 1.52
C VAL A 139 -11.83 0.23 2.45
N ILE A 140 -12.34 0.45 3.67
CA ILE A 140 -12.55 -0.60 4.65
C ILE A 140 -13.97 -0.52 5.20
N GLY A 141 -14.69 -1.63 5.14
CA GLY A 141 -16.04 -1.78 5.65
C GLY A 141 -16.08 -1.81 7.18
N ARG A 142 -17.23 -1.39 7.72
CA ARG A 142 -17.52 -1.39 9.16
C ARG A 142 -17.26 -2.76 9.81
N ASP A 143 -16.87 -2.75 11.08
CA ASP A 143 -16.61 -3.93 11.91
C ASP A 143 -15.43 -4.80 11.44
N ALA A 144 -14.67 -4.35 10.42
CA ALA A 144 -13.39 -4.94 10.09
C ALA A 144 -12.36 -4.67 11.20
N VAL A 145 -11.42 -5.61 11.37
CA VAL A 145 -10.33 -5.52 12.35
C VAL A 145 -9.00 -5.46 11.61
N VAL A 146 -8.19 -4.46 11.92
CA VAL A 146 -6.84 -4.29 11.38
C VAL A 146 -5.85 -4.31 12.54
N GLU A 147 -4.98 -5.32 12.53
CA GLU A 147 -3.87 -5.45 13.47
C GLU A 147 -2.70 -4.50 13.13
N GLN A 148 -1.68 -4.46 13.97
CA GLN A 148 -0.53 -3.56 13.85
C GLN A 148 0.32 -3.77 12.59
N ASN A 149 0.98 -2.71 12.13
CA ASN A 149 1.94 -2.71 11.01
C ASN A 149 1.37 -3.23 9.69
N VAL A 150 0.06 -3.10 9.48
CA VAL A 150 -0.56 -3.38 8.17
C VAL A 150 -0.33 -2.20 7.23
N VAL A 151 0.01 -2.53 5.98
CA VAL A 151 0.21 -1.54 4.92
C VAL A 151 -0.79 -1.79 3.80
N PHE A 152 -1.64 -0.80 3.55
CA PHE A 152 -2.53 -0.75 2.40
C PHE A 152 -1.89 0.13 1.32
N GLY A 153 -1.54 -0.49 0.19
CA GLY A 153 -1.21 0.20 -1.05
C GLY A 153 -2.46 0.61 -1.84
N PRO A 154 -2.29 1.19 -3.04
CA PRO A 154 -3.41 1.65 -3.85
C PRO A 154 -4.39 0.53 -4.22
N GLY A 155 -5.66 0.90 -4.41
CA GLY A 155 -6.71 0.02 -4.94
C GLY A 155 -7.10 -1.13 -4.01
N VAL A 156 -6.95 -0.96 -2.70
CA VAL A 156 -7.38 -1.98 -1.72
C VAL A 156 -8.79 -1.72 -1.23
N THR A 157 -9.63 -2.76 -1.29
CA THR A 157 -10.96 -2.78 -0.68
C THR A 157 -11.09 -3.95 0.28
N VAL A 158 -11.52 -3.68 1.50
CA VAL A 158 -11.79 -4.68 2.53
C VAL A 158 -13.24 -4.53 2.97
N GLU A 159 -14.01 -5.60 2.93
CA GLU A 159 -15.42 -5.58 3.32
C GLU A 159 -15.60 -5.78 4.84
N SER A 160 -16.84 -5.59 5.29
CA SER A 160 -17.21 -5.65 6.69
C SER A 160 -16.91 -6.99 7.36
N GLY A 161 -16.45 -6.93 8.61
CA GLY A 161 -16.14 -8.10 9.43
C GLY A 161 -14.89 -8.89 9.02
N ALA A 162 -14.15 -8.45 8.00
CA ALA A 162 -12.86 -9.04 7.65
C ALA A 162 -11.78 -8.74 8.72
N THR A 163 -10.77 -9.60 8.83
CA THR A 163 -9.64 -9.41 9.74
C THR A 163 -8.33 -9.37 8.97
N ILE A 164 -7.64 -8.22 9.01
CA ILE A 164 -6.30 -8.05 8.44
C ILE A 164 -5.28 -8.10 9.57
N ARG A 165 -4.46 -9.14 9.56
CA ARG A 165 -3.52 -9.46 10.63
C ARG A 165 -2.17 -8.80 10.42
N ALA A 166 -1.40 -8.74 11.51
CA ALA A 166 -0.24 -7.90 11.63
C ALA A 166 0.81 -8.13 10.53
N PHE A 167 1.53 -7.07 10.16
CA PHE A 167 2.61 -7.11 9.17
C PHE A 167 2.19 -7.58 7.76
N SER A 168 0.90 -7.57 7.45
CA SER A 168 0.41 -7.88 6.10
C SER A 168 0.49 -6.65 5.21
N HIS A 169 0.74 -6.87 3.92
CA HIS A 169 0.78 -5.82 2.90
C HIS A 169 -0.19 -6.17 1.79
N LEU A 170 -1.13 -5.27 1.49
CA LEU A 170 -2.14 -5.44 0.46
C LEU A 170 -1.99 -4.34 -0.59
N GLU A 171 -2.12 -4.66 -1.87
CA GLU A 171 -2.05 -3.71 -2.97
C GLU A 171 -2.92 -4.22 -4.13
N GLY A 172 -3.86 -3.43 -4.62
CA GLY A 172 -4.77 -3.80 -5.71
C GLY A 172 -5.58 -5.08 -5.41
N ALA A 173 -6.03 -5.25 -4.18
CA ALA A 173 -6.65 -6.47 -3.68
C ALA A 173 -8.04 -6.21 -3.11
N HIS A 174 -8.94 -7.17 -3.29
CA HIS A 174 -10.26 -7.20 -2.68
C HIS A 174 -10.34 -8.32 -1.64
N VAL A 175 -10.86 -7.98 -0.46
CA VAL A 175 -11.05 -8.90 0.67
C VAL A 175 -12.51 -8.85 1.08
N SER A 176 -13.26 -9.91 0.77
CA SER A 176 -14.69 -10.02 1.10
C SER A 176 -14.95 -10.20 2.60
N ARG A 177 -16.23 -10.11 2.98
CA ARG A 177 -16.67 -10.25 4.38
C ARG A 177 -16.10 -11.50 5.05
N GLY A 178 -15.77 -11.39 6.33
CA GLY A 178 -15.35 -12.53 7.17
C GLY A 178 -13.99 -13.14 6.82
N ALA A 179 -13.36 -12.73 5.71
CA ALA A 179 -12.05 -13.23 5.32
C ALA A 179 -10.96 -12.82 6.31
N VAL A 180 -9.96 -13.68 6.46
CA VAL A 180 -8.82 -13.46 7.37
C VAL A 180 -7.52 -13.49 6.58
N VAL A 181 -6.74 -12.41 6.67
CA VAL A 181 -5.49 -12.24 5.93
C VAL A 181 -4.32 -12.06 6.89
N GLY A 182 -3.30 -12.91 6.79
CA GLY A 182 -2.06 -12.83 7.54
C GLY A 182 -2.00 -13.64 8.85
N PRO A 183 -1.03 -13.35 9.74
CA PRO A 183 -0.07 -12.23 9.67
C PRO A 183 0.99 -12.42 8.59
N TYR A 184 1.75 -11.39 8.21
CA TYR A 184 2.82 -11.49 7.19
C TYR A 184 2.35 -12.01 5.81
N ALA A 185 1.10 -11.72 5.42
CA ALA A 185 0.62 -12.03 4.08
C ALA A 185 0.97 -10.91 3.09
N ARG A 186 1.16 -11.26 1.83
CA ARG A 186 1.31 -10.31 0.72
C ARG A 186 0.20 -10.53 -0.30
N LEU A 187 -0.74 -9.59 -0.38
CA LEU A 187 -1.70 -9.55 -1.49
C LEU A 187 -1.22 -8.54 -2.52
N ARG A 188 -1.23 -8.94 -3.79
CA ARG A 188 -0.78 -8.16 -4.93
C ARG A 188 -1.94 -7.91 -5.89
N PRO A 189 -1.78 -7.02 -6.89
CA PRO A 189 -2.85 -6.66 -7.80
C PRO A 189 -3.58 -7.87 -8.41
N GLY A 190 -4.91 -7.80 -8.37
CA GLY A 190 -5.82 -8.85 -8.85
C GLY A 190 -5.99 -10.03 -7.88
N ALA A 191 -5.60 -9.89 -6.62
CA ALA A 191 -5.96 -10.85 -5.57
C ALA A 191 -7.40 -10.58 -5.11
N GLU A 192 -8.29 -11.54 -5.35
CA GLU A 192 -9.71 -11.46 -5.00
C GLU A 192 -10.04 -12.58 -4.02
N LEU A 193 -10.39 -12.22 -2.79
CA LEU A 193 -10.70 -13.18 -1.73
C LEU A 193 -12.21 -13.15 -1.48
N ALA A 194 -12.87 -14.28 -1.71
CA ALA A 194 -14.28 -14.46 -1.41
C ALA A 194 -14.55 -14.60 0.09
N GLU A 195 -15.84 -14.68 0.46
CA GLU A 195 -16.29 -14.71 1.84
C GLU A 195 -15.62 -15.83 2.66
N ASP A 196 -15.25 -15.52 3.91
CA ASP A 196 -14.62 -16.45 4.85
C ASP A 196 -13.32 -17.14 4.36
N ALA A 197 -12.73 -16.65 3.26
CA ALA A 197 -11.43 -17.13 2.79
C ALA A 197 -10.33 -16.82 3.80
N ARG A 198 -9.32 -17.70 3.88
CA ARG A 198 -8.22 -17.56 4.83
C ARG A 198 -6.87 -17.60 4.14
N ILE A 199 -6.16 -16.48 4.22
CA ILE A 199 -4.75 -16.36 3.87
C ILE A 199 -3.96 -16.26 5.16
N GLY A 200 -3.05 -17.18 5.40
CA GLY A 200 -2.23 -17.19 6.61
C GLY A 200 -0.84 -16.61 6.39
N ASN A 201 0.13 -17.09 7.16
CA ASN A 201 1.42 -16.46 7.26
C ASN A 201 2.41 -16.83 6.15
N PHE A 202 3.13 -15.82 5.67
CA PHE A 202 4.09 -15.93 4.58
C PHE A 202 3.46 -16.50 3.31
N VAL A 203 2.24 -16.07 3.03
CA VAL A 203 1.52 -16.41 1.81
C VAL A 203 1.48 -15.19 0.91
N GLU A 204 1.84 -15.37 -0.35
CA GLU A 204 1.74 -14.37 -1.40
C GLU A 204 0.64 -14.77 -2.40
N VAL A 205 -0.29 -13.85 -2.67
CA VAL A 205 -1.35 -14.02 -3.67
C VAL A 205 -1.26 -12.92 -4.71
N LYS A 206 -1.36 -13.27 -5.99
CA LYS A 206 -1.28 -12.31 -7.11
C LYS A 206 -2.17 -12.75 -8.27
N ALA A 207 -3.00 -11.84 -8.80
CA ALA A 207 -3.84 -12.14 -9.97
C ALA A 207 -4.58 -13.49 -9.83
N ALA A 208 -5.20 -13.72 -8.67
CA ALA A 208 -5.78 -15.00 -8.33
C ALA A 208 -7.10 -14.83 -7.55
N LEU A 209 -8.02 -15.74 -7.83
CA LEU A 209 -9.33 -15.83 -7.17
C LEU A 209 -9.26 -16.90 -6.08
N ILE A 210 -9.56 -16.53 -4.84
CA ILE A 210 -9.62 -17.43 -3.69
C ILE A 210 -11.08 -17.59 -3.28
N GLY A 211 -11.63 -18.77 -3.54
CA GLY A 211 -13.05 -19.07 -3.33
C GLY A 211 -13.47 -19.11 -1.87
N GLU A 212 -14.79 -19.10 -1.67
CA GLU A 212 -15.44 -19.02 -0.36
C GLU A 212 -14.91 -20.09 0.60
N GLY A 213 -14.49 -19.68 1.80
CA GLY A 213 -13.97 -20.59 2.83
C GLY A 213 -12.69 -21.35 2.45
N ALA A 214 -12.05 -21.04 1.32
CA ALA A 214 -10.79 -21.66 0.91
C ALA A 214 -9.65 -21.20 1.83
N LYS A 215 -8.66 -22.07 2.04
CA LYS A 215 -7.59 -21.87 3.02
C LYS A 215 -6.23 -22.02 2.38
N VAL A 216 -5.41 -20.98 2.45
CA VAL A 216 -3.99 -20.97 2.08
C VAL A 216 -3.23 -20.45 3.28
N ASN A 217 -2.84 -21.34 4.20
CA ASN A 217 -2.43 -20.91 5.54
C ASN A 217 -0.94 -20.60 5.69
N HIS A 218 -0.05 -21.22 4.91
CA HIS A 218 1.37 -21.16 5.23
C HIS A 218 2.27 -21.21 4.00
N LEU A 219 3.26 -20.31 3.93
CA LEU A 219 4.46 -20.45 3.09
C LEU A 219 4.17 -20.79 1.62
N SER A 220 3.15 -20.16 1.03
CA SER A 220 2.66 -20.53 -0.31
C SER A 220 2.64 -19.33 -1.25
N TYR A 221 2.86 -19.59 -2.54
CA TYR A 221 2.68 -18.60 -3.61
C TYR A 221 1.53 -19.06 -4.51
N ILE A 222 0.49 -18.22 -4.61
CA ILE A 222 -0.69 -18.43 -5.45
C ILE A 222 -0.79 -17.28 -6.44
N GLY A 223 -0.33 -17.52 -7.67
CA GLY A 223 -0.21 -16.53 -8.71
C GLY A 223 -0.87 -16.98 -10.00
N ASP A 224 -1.67 -16.11 -10.64
CA ASP A 224 -2.34 -16.40 -11.92
C ASP A 224 -3.15 -17.72 -11.81
N ALA A 225 -4.09 -17.76 -10.85
CA ALA A 225 -4.79 -19.00 -10.48
C ALA A 225 -6.23 -18.78 -10.01
N THR A 226 -7.02 -19.85 -10.06
CA THR A 226 -8.36 -19.93 -9.44
C THR A 226 -8.36 -21.05 -8.42
N VAL A 227 -8.76 -20.75 -7.19
CA VAL A 227 -8.94 -21.73 -6.11
C VAL A 227 -10.41 -21.81 -5.74
N GLY A 228 -11.01 -22.98 -5.92
CA GLY A 228 -12.41 -23.21 -5.64
C GLY A 228 -12.76 -23.17 -4.15
N ALA A 229 -14.06 -23.08 -3.88
CA ALA A 229 -14.60 -22.96 -2.52
C ALA A 229 -14.20 -24.13 -1.62
N ARG A 230 -13.94 -23.83 -0.34
CA ARG A 230 -13.62 -24.80 0.72
C ARG A 230 -12.41 -25.69 0.44
N SER A 231 -11.58 -25.33 -0.54
CA SER A 231 -10.32 -26.02 -0.83
C SER A 231 -9.26 -25.67 0.20
N ASN A 232 -8.39 -26.63 0.52
CA ASN A 232 -7.30 -26.44 1.47
C ASN A 232 -5.96 -26.64 0.79
N ILE A 233 -5.19 -25.56 0.73
CA ILE A 233 -3.86 -25.54 0.15
C ILE A 233 -2.82 -25.80 1.25
N GLY A 234 -2.14 -26.93 1.14
CA GLY A 234 -1.09 -27.34 2.06
C GLY A 234 0.10 -26.39 2.06
N ALA A 235 0.81 -26.34 3.19
CA ALA A 235 1.95 -25.44 3.41
C ALA A 235 3.05 -25.66 2.37
N GLY A 236 3.69 -24.61 1.87
CA GLY A 236 4.78 -24.75 0.90
C GLY A 236 4.31 -24.96 -0.54
N THR A 237 3.02 -24.81 -0.83
CA THR A 237 2.48 -25.02 -2.18
C THR A 237 2.81 -23.82 -3.07
N ILE A 238 3.21 -24.10 -4.31
CA ILE A 238 3.51 -23.08 -5.33
C ILE A 238 2.69 -23.39 -6.58
N THR A 239 1.91 -22.40 -7.05
CA THR A 239 1.41 -22.39 -8.44
C THR A 239 2.52 -21.87 -9.35
N CYS A 240 3.22 -22.80 -10.02
CA CYS A 240 4.34 -22.49 -10.90
C CYS A 240 3.81 -21.92 -12.21
N ASN A 241 3.58 -20.61 -12.23
CA ASN A 241 2.84 -19.93 -13.28
C ASN A 241 3.69 -19.31 -14.39
N TYR A 242 5.02 -19.39 -14.32
CA TYR A 242 5.94 -18.75 -15.26
C TYR A 242 6.94 -19.77 -15.82
N ASP A 243 7.04 -19.87 -17.14
CA ASP A 243 7.90 -20.84 -17.83
C ASP A 243 9.29 -20.29 -18.22
N GLY A 244 9.57 -19.02 -17.86
CA GLY A 244 10.76 -18.29 -18.31
C GLY A 244 10.47 -17.23 -19.37
N VAL A 245 9.27 -17.22 -19.97
CA VAL A 245 8.84 -16.28 -21.01
C VAL A 245 7.38 -15.85 -20.80
N MET A 246 6.45 -16.80 -20.71
CA MET A 246 5.02 -16.59 -20.61
C MET A 246 4.48 -17.02 -19.25
N LYS A 247 3.28 -16.53 -18.94
CA LYS A 247 2.52 -16.95 -17.78
C LYS A 247 1.35 -17.84 -18.16
N HIS A 248 1.04 -18.79 -17.28
CA HIS A 248 -0.02 -19.78 -17.48
C HIS A 248 -0.90 -19.89 -16.25
N HIS A 249 -2.16 -20.26 -16.46
CA HIS A 249 -3.18 -20.30 -15.40
C HIS A 249 -3.26 -21.68 -14.74
N THR A 250 -3.45 -21.70 -13.41
CA THR A 250 -3.78 -22.93 -12.66
C THR A 250 -5.23 -22.89 -12.18
N THR A 251 -5.99 -23.95 -12.42
CA THR A 251 -7.36 -24.10 -11.91
C THR A 251 -7.40 -25.17 -10.83
N ILE A 252 -7.86 -24.82 -9.63
CA ILE A 252 -8.10 -25.75 -8.52
C ILE A 252 -9.59 -25.73 -8.22
N GLY A 253 -10.24 -26.88 -8.30
CA GLY A 253 -11.67 -27.07 -8.03
C GLY A 253 -12.07 -26.82 -6.58
N ALA A 254 -13.33 -27.06 -6.28
CA ALA A 254 -13.91 -26.95 -4.94
C ALA A 254 -13.61 -28.18 -4.09
N GLY A 255 -13.45 -28.00 -2.78
CA GLY A 255 -13.20 -29.10 -1.82
C GLY A 255 -11.87 -29.84 -2.04
N VAL A 256 -10.94 -29.28 -2.81
CA VAL A 256 -9.65 -29.90 -3.13
C VAL A 256 -8.71 -29.83 -1.92
N PHE A 257 -7.94 -30.89 -1.70
CA PHE A 257 -6.84 -30.90 -0.74
C PHE A 257 -5.49 -30.97 -1.46
N ILE A 258 -4.73 -29.88 -1.44
CA ILE A 258 -3.35 -29.90 -1.94
C ILE A 258 -2.41 -30.27 -0.81
N GLY A 259 -1.66 -31.36 -0.95
CA GLY A 259 -0.67 -31.78 0.03
C GLY A 259 0.46 -30.77 0.17
N SER A 260 1.05 -30.68 1.36
CA SER A 260 2.17 -29.74 1.62
C SER A 260 3.33 -29.90 0.63
N ASN A 261 4.01 -28.80 0.32
CA ASN A 261 5.17 -28.74 -0.56
C ASN A 261 4.88 -29.27 -1.97
N THR A 262 3.68 -28.98 -2.50
CA THR A 262 3.29 -29.36 -3.86
C THR A 262 3.62 -28.25 -4.85
N MET A 263 4.18 -28.63 -5.99
CA MET A 263 4.39 -27.74 -7.13
C MET A 263 3.31 -28.03 -8.16
N LEU A 264 2.51 -27.03 -8.51
CA LEU A 264 1.48 -27.12 -9.55
C LEU A 264 2.03 -26.43 -10.81
N VAL A 265 2.52 -27.19 -11.77
CA VAL A 265 3.13 -26.65 -12.99
C VAL A 265 2.04 -26.24 -13.96
N ALA A 266 1.84 -24.93 -14.12
CA ALA A 266 0.81 -24.39 -14.98
C ALA A 266 1.18 -24.55 -16.47
N PRO A 267 0.19 -24.71 -17.37
CA PRO A 267 -1.24 -24.82 -17.07
C PRO A 267 -1.61 -26.20 -16.53
N VAL A 268 -2.43 -26.24 -15.48
CA VAL A 268 -2.94 -27.48 -14.89
C VAL A 268 -4.29 -27.27 -14.21
N THR A 269 -5.17 -28.26 -14.31
CA THR A 269 -6.48 -28.32 -13.64
C THR A 269 -6.51 -29.43 -12.62
N ILE A 270 -6.90 -29.11 -11.39
CA ILE A 270 -7.19 -30.06 -10.32
C ILE A 270 -8.70 -30.09 -10.13
N GLY A 271 -9.35 -31.20 -10.48
CA GLY A 271 -10.80 -31.36 -10.39
C GLY A 271 -11.32 -31.30 -8.96
N ASP A 272 -12.63 -31.07 -8.81
CA ASP A 272 -13.29 -30.97 -7.51
C ASP A 272 -13.02 -32.19 -6.63
N GLU A 273 -12.88 -31.97 -5.33
CA GLU A 273 -12.67 -33.01 -4.30
C GLU A 273 -11.40 -33.87 -4.50
N ALA A 274 -10.53 -33.51 -5.45
CA ALA A 274 -9.27 -34.19 -5.67
C ALA A 274 -8.26 -33.93 -4.55
N MET A 275 -7.22 -34.77 -4.51
CA MET A 275 -6.15 -34.67 -3.53
C MET A 275 -4.78 -34.81 -4.20
N THR A 276 -3.79 -34.07 -3.71
CA THR A 276 -2.38 -34.33 -4.04
C THR A 276 -1.62 -34.85 -2.83
N GLY A 277 -0.72 -35.81 -3.05
CA GLY A 277 0.21 -36.25 -2.01
C GLY A 277 1.28 -35.19 -1.74
N SER A 278 1.68 -35.00 -0.48
CA SER A 278 2.70 -33.99 -0.12
C SER A 278 4.03 -34.16 -0.88
N GLY A 279 4.68 -33.07 -1.27
CA GLY A 279 5.94 -33.14 -2.01
C GLY A 279 5.79 -33.58 -3.46
N SER A 280 4.58 -33.54 -4.01
CA SER A 280 4.34 -33.89 -5.42
C SER A 280 4.67 -32.72 -6.35
N VAL A 281 5.11 -33.05 -7.57
CA VAL A 281 5.18 -32.11 -8.70
C VAL A 281 4.11 -32.52 -9.70
N ILE A 282 3.03 -31.74 -9.80
CA ILE A 282 1.90 -32.02 -10.67
C ILE A 282 2.10 -31.29 -11.99
N THR A 283 2.15 -32.05 -13.09
CA THR A 283 2.39 -31.55 -14.45
C THR A 283 1.30 -31.94 -15.44
N GLN A 284 0.22 -32.55 -14.95
CA GLN A 284 -0.91 -33.05 -15.73
C GLN A 284 -2.17 -32.82 -14.91
N ASP A 285 -3.29 -32.68 -15.60
CA ASP A 285 -4.59 -32.52 -14.96
C ASP A 285 -4.89 -33.70 -14.04
N VAL A 286 -5.58 -33.41 -12.95
CA VAL A 286 -6.02 -34.38 -11.95
C VAL A 286 -7.54 -34.43 -12.00
N GLU A 287 -8.10 -35.60 -12.28
CA GLU A 287 -9.54 -35.80 -12.32
C GLU A 287 -10.21 -35.52 -10.97
N ALA A 288 -11.50 -35.16 -11.00
CA ALA A 288 -12.28 -34.94 -9.78
C ALA A 288 -12.27 -36.18 -8.87
N GLY A 289 -12.13 -35.98 -7.57
CA GLY A 289 -12.03 -37.03 -6.55
C GLY A 289 -10.76 -37.89 -6.61
N ALA A 290 -9.86 -37.66 -7.57
CA ALA A 290 -8.66 -38.46 -7.74
C ALA A 290 -7.56 -38.07 -6.74
N LEU A 291 -6.71 -39.04 -6.41
CA LEU A 291 -5.47 -38.82 -5.67
C LEU A 291 -4.28 -38.83 -6.63
N ALA A 292 -3.61 -37.69 -6.78
CA ALA A 292 -2.38 -37.58 -7.55
C ALA A 292 -1.14 -37.61 -6.64
N ILE A 293 -0.20 -38.52 -6.91
CA ILE A 293 1.07 -38.62 -6.20
C ILE A 293 2.21 -38.64 -7.22
N ALA A 294 3.05 -37.61 -7.20
CA ALA A 294 4.18 -37.46 -8.11
C ALA A 294 5.47 -37.23 -7.32
N ARG A 295 5.88 -38.25 -6.54
CA ARG A 295 7.10 -38.25 -5.71
C ARG A 295 7.73 -39.64 -5.63
N ALA A 296 9.02 -39.70 -5.35
CA ALA A 296 9.74 -40.97 -5.21
C ALA A 296 9.37 -41.73 -3.91
N PRO A 297 9.30 -43.08 -3.94
CA PRO A 297 9.21 -43.87 -2.72
C PRO A 297 10.40 -43.63 -1.78
N GLN A 298 10.13 -43.63 -0.48
CA GLN A 298 11.18 -43.49 0.53
C GLN A 298 12.07 -44.74 0.58
N THR A 299 13.39 -44.55 0.64
CA THR A 299 14.38 -45.63 0.87
C THR A 299 15.16 -45.38 2.16
N ALA A 300 15.13 -46.35 3.09
CA ALA A 300 15.93 -46.30 4.32
C ALA A 300 17.30 -46.98 4.10
N LYS A 301 18.39 -46.33 4.56
CA LYS A 301 19.76 -46.90 4.52
C LYS A 301 20.38 -46.92 5.93
N PRO A 302 20.11 -47.96 6.75
CA PRO A 302 20.60 -48.05 8.12
C PRO A 302 22.12 -47.85 8.23
N GLY A 303 22.53 -46.99 9.18
CA GLY A 303 23.94 -46.68 9.47
C GLY A 303 24.69 -45.83 8.44
N ALA A 304 24.08 -45.50 7.28
CA ALA A 304 24.78 -44.75 6.22
C ALA A 304 25.15 -43.32 6.64
N ALA A 305 24.27 -42.62 7.36
CA ALA A 305 24.52 -41.26 7.84
C ALA A 305 25.77 -41.17 8.74
N ARG A 306 25.94 -42.13 9.66
CA ARG A 306 27.12 -42.19 10.55
C ARG A 306 28.41 -42.36 9.74
N ARG A 307 28.43 -43.34 8.82
CA ARG A 307 29.59 -43.59 7.93
C ARG A 307 29.96 -42.34 7.11
N LEU A 308 28.97 -41.64 6.56
CA LEU A 308 29.19 -40.43 5.79
C LEU A 308 29.81 -39.32 6.65
N MET A 309 29.29 -39.09 7.86
CA MET A 309 29.83 -38.07 8.76
C MET A 309 31.25 -38.36 9.20
N ASP A 310 31.58 -39.62 9.49
CA ASP A 310 32.94 -40.03 9.86
C ASP A 310 33.92 -39.78 8.70
N LEU A 311 33.50 -40.10 7.47
CA LEU A 311 34.28 -39.84 6.27
C LEU A 311 34.48 -38.35 6.02
N LEU A 312 33.44 -37.53 6.15
CA LEU A 312 33.54 -36.07 5.98
C LEU A 312 34.44 -35.43 7.04
N ARG A 313 34.35 -35.88 8.30
CA ARG A 313 35.23 -35.43 9.39
C ARG A 313 36.69 -35.85 9.15
N ALA A 314 36.93 -37.06 8.67
CA ALA A 314 38.27 -37.52 8.33
C ALA A 314 38.88 -36.72 7.16
N ARG A 315 38.09 -36.40 6.13
CA ARG A 315 38.51 -35.52 5.03
C ARG A 315 38.85 -34.12 5.52
N LYS A 316 38.02 -33.55 6.40
CA LYS A 316 38.29 -32.26 7.03
C LYS A 316 39.61 -32.27 7.81
N ARG A 317 39.83 -33.28 8.66
CA ARG A 317 41.10 -33.43 9.41
C ARG A 317 42.32 -33.50 8.49
N LYS A 318 42.28 -34.34 7.44
CA LYS A 318 43.39 -34.44 6.48
C LYS A 318 43.67 -33.13 5.74
N ARG A 319 42.62 -32.39 5.38
CA ARG A 319 42.78 -31.06 4.75
C ARG A 319 43.40 -30.07 5.72
N ASP A 320 42.91 -30.03 6.95
CA ASP A 320 43.39 -29.11 7.98
C ASP A 320 44.83 -29.46 8.44
N GLU A 321 45.23 -30.75 8.37
CA GLU A 321 46.60 -31.23 8.60
C GLU A 321 47.56 -30.97 7.43
N GLY A 322 47.09 -31.02 6.18
CA GLY A 322 47.88 -30.72 4.98
C GLY A 322 48.01 -29.22 4.65
N THR A 323 47.53 -28.34 5.53
CA THR A 323 47.67 -26.87 5.44
C THR A 323 48.67 -26.33 6.49
N LYS A 324 49.37 -27.21 7.22
CA LYS A 324 50.55 -26.89 8.03
C LYS A 324 51.81 -27.30 7.28
#